data_AF-D9QSM5-F1
#
_entry.id   AF-D9QSM5-F1
#
_cell.length_a   1.000
_cell.length_b   1.000
_cell.length_c   1.000
_cell.angle_alpha   90.00
_cell.angle_beta   90.00
_cell.angle_gamma   90.00
#
_symmetry.space_group_name_H-M   'P 1'
#
loop_
_entity.id
_entity.type
_entity.pdbx_description
1 polymer ?
#
loop_
_entity_poly.entity_id
_entity_poly.type
_entity_poly.pdbx_seq_one_letter_code
_entity_poly.pdbx_strand_id
1 'polypeptide(L)'
;MNLQDKEMARDMLIMMEQLIQTYTKSELEAANKSLREVFHDLNKDMEVLHTELFNLMQTKGWSEVTTASQQEIESEIISWEQKGLKDDKIEPVE
;
A
#
# COMPACT_ATOMS: atom_id res chain seq x y z
N MET A 1 -7.73 -29.95 0.31
CA MET A 1 -6.37 -29.52 0.65
C MET A 1 -6.08 -28.17 -0.01
N ASN A 2 -6.81 -27.12 0.36
CA ASN A 2 -6.76 -25.80 -0.30
C ASN A 2 -7.01 -24.63 0.68
N LEU A 3 -7.66 -24.90 1.82
CA LEU A 3 -7.82 -23.91 2.91
C LEU A 3 -6.49 -23.57 3.58
N GLN A 4 -5.64 -24.57 3.84
CA GLN A 4 -4.35 -24.34 4.49
C GLN A 4 -3.44 -23.43 3.66
N ASP A 5 -3.42 -23.59 2.34
CA ASP A 5 -2.61 -22.73 1.46
C ASP A 5 -3.16 -21.29 1.43
N LYS A 6 -4.49 -21.12 1.45
CA LYS A 6 -5.14 -19.81 1.53
C LYS A 6 -4.82 -19.11 2.85
N GLU A 7 -4.88 -19.83 3.96
CA GLU A 7 -4.58 -19.30 5.30
C GLU A 7 -3.11 -18.93 5.43
N MET A 8 -2.19 -19.80 5.00
CA MET A 8 -0.76 -19.48 4.96
C MET A 8 -0.45 -18.28 4.07
N ALA A 9 -1.06 -18.19 2.89
CA ALA A 9 -0.89 -17.04 2.00
C ALA A 9 -1.37 -15.75 2.65
N ARG A 10 -2.49 -15.80 3.40
CA ARG A 10 -3.00 -14.65 4.14
C ARG A 10 -2.07 -14.24 5.27
N ASP A 11 -1.57 -15.19 6.06
CA ASP A 11 -0.64 -14.91 7.15
C ASP A 11 0.68 -14.32 6.63
N MET A 12 1.19 -14.86 5.51
CA MET A 12 2.36 -14.29 4.83
C MET A 12 2.10 -12.87 4.35
N LEU A 13 0.94 -12.60 3.75
CA LEU A 13 0.59 -11.27 3.28
C LEU A 13 0.57 -10.24 4.44
N ILE A 14 -0.07 -10.60 5.56
CA ILE A 14 -0.11 -9.76 6.78
C ILE A 14 1.32 -9.51 7.32
N MET A 15 2.17 -10.54 7.32
CA MET A 15 3.56 -10.39 7.75
C MET A 15 4.33 -9.44 6.84
N MET A 16 4.13 -9.53 5.52
CA MET A 16 4.77 -8.63 4.55
C MET A 16 4.31 -7.18 4.77
N GLU A 17 3.02 -6.93 5.01
CA GLU A 17 2.51 -5.59 5.34
C GLU A 17 3.17 -5.01 6.60
N GLN A 18 3.35 -5.83 7.65
CA GLN A 18 4.05 -5.41 8.87
C GLN A 18 5.52 -5.08 8.63
N LEU A 19 6.21 -5.85 7.79
CA LEU A 19 7.60 -5.61 7.42
C LEU A 19 7.75 -4.32 6.61
N ILE A 20 6.89 -4.10 5.61
CA ILE A 20 6.84 -2.86 4.81
C ILE A 20 6.68 -1.64 5.73
N GLN A 21 5.72 -1.68 6.67
CA GLN A 21 5.53 -0.60 7.64
C GLN A 21 6.77 -0.36 8.52
N THR A 22 7.40 -1.44 8.95
CA THR A 22 8.60 -1.37 9.80
C THR A 22 9.79 -0.77 9.05
N TYR A 23 10.02 -1.19 7.80
CA TYR A 23 11.10 -0.66 6.97
C TYR A 23 10.84 0.79 6.57
N THR A 24 9.62 1.14 6.19
CA THR A 24 9.22 2.53 5.92
C THR A 24 9.50 3.42 7.13
N LYS A 25 9.09 3.00 8.34
CA LYS A 25 9.36 3.76 9.56
C LYS A 25 10.87 3.89 9.81
N SER A 26 11.61 2.80 9.66
CA SER A 26 13.06 2.77 9.88
C SER A 26 13.82 3.65 8.88
N GLU A 27 13.38 3.69 7.62
CA GLU A 27 13.91 4.57 6.58
C GLU A 27 13.71 6.04 6.95
N LEU A 28 12.50 6.41 7.38
CA LEU A 28 12.16 7.78 7.77
C LEU A 28 12.96 8.25 9.00
N GLU A 29 13.17 7.36 9.97
CA GLU A 29 13.88 7.66 11.22
C GLU A 29 15.41 7.52 11.10
N ALA A 30 15.92 6.92 10.02
CA ALA A 30 17.36 6.72 9.81
C ALA A 30 18.09 8.05 9.55
N ALA A 31 18.92 8.47 10.51
CA ALA A 31 19.81 9.62 10.36
C ALA A 31 21.03 9.32 9.47
N ASN A 32 21.44 8.05 9.36
CA ASN A 32 22.53 7.62 8.50
C ASN A 32 22.04 7.33 7.07
N LYS A 33 22.65 7.98 6.07
CA LYS A 33 22.24 7.83 4.66
C LYS A 33 22.36 6.41 4.14
N SER A 34 23.47 5.72 4.41
CA SER A 34 23.66 4.33 3.96
C SER A 34 22.64 3.39 4.60
N LEU A 35 22.32 3.58 5.88
CA LEU A 35 21.30 2.78 6.55
C LEU A 35 19.90 3.06 5.99
N ARG A 36 19.61 4.31 5.65
CA ARG A 36 18.36 4.69 4.97
C ARG A 36 18.23 3.98 3.62
N GLU A 37 19.28 3.99 2.81
CA GLU A 37 19.30 3.29 1.51
C GLU A 37 19.06 1.78 1.68
N VAL A 38 19.64 1.16 2.71
CA VAL A 38 19.36 -0.26 3.02
C VAL A 38 17.88 -0.50 3.35
N PHE A 39 17.26 0.34 4.17
CA PHE A 39 15.83 0.20 4.47
C PHE A 39 14.95 0.45 3.25
N HIS A 40 15.33 1.40 2.39
CA HIS A 40 14.64 1.67 1.14
C HIS A 40 14.64 0.45 0.21
N ASP A 41 15.81 -0.17 0.03
CA ASP A 41 15.95 -1.37 -0.81
C ASP A 41 15.16 -2.56 -0.23
N LEU A 42 15.22 -2.76 1.09
CA LEU A 42 14.42 -3.80 1.76
C LEU A 42 12.91 -3.56 1.62
N ASN A 43 12.48 -2.31 1.72
CA ASN A 43 11.07 -1.95 1.54
C ASN A 43 10.61 -2.27 0.12
N LYS A 44 11.40 -1.86 -0.88
CA LYS A 44 11.12 -2.12 -2.30
C LYS A 44 11.01 -3.62 -2.60
N ASP A 45 11.94 -4.43 -2.08
CA ASP A 45 11.90 -5.88 -2.28
C ASP A 45 10.64 -6.51 -1.66
N MET A 46 10.24 -6.04 -0.47
CA MET A 46 9.02 -6.53 0.18
C MET A 46 7.74 -6.09 -0.55
N GLU A 47 7.69 -4.87 -1.08
CA GLU A 47 6.56 -4.40 -1.88
C GLU A 47 6.36 -5.27 -3.14
N VAL A 48 7.45 -5.63 -3.83
CA VAL A 48 7.41 -6.54 -4.99
C VAL A 48 6.85 -7.91 -4.60
N LEU A 49 7.40 -8.53 -3.54
CA LEU A 49 6.95 -9.84 -3.06
C LEU A 49 5.48 -9.81 -2.60
N HIS A 50 5.06 -8.75 -1.92
CA HIS A 50 3.69 -8.54 -1.49
C HIS A 50 2.75 -8.48 -2.71
N THR A 51 3.10 -7.70 -3.73
CA THR A 51 2.30 -7.61 -4.97
C THR A 51 2.22 -8.96 -5.69
N GLU A 52 3.31 -9.71 -5.78
CA GLU A 52 3.32 -11.04 -6.39
C GLU A 52 2.42 -12.02 -5.64
N LEU A 53 2.52 -12.08 -4.31
CA LEU A 53 1.68 -12.93 -3.47
C LEU A 53 0.21 -12.54 -3.57
N PHE A 54 -0.09 -11.24 -3.52
CA PHE A 54 -1.45 -10.74 -3.67
C PHE A 54 -2.06 -11.12 -5.02
N ASN A 55 -1.32 -10.95 -6.11
CA ASN A 55 -1.76 -11.34 -7.45
C ASN A 55 -1.98 -12.87 -7.56
N LEU A 56 -1.11 -13.67 -6.93
CA LEU A 56 -1.31 -15.11 -6.83
C LEU A 56 -2.59 -15.45 -6.06
N MET A 57 -2.87 -14.77 -4.95
CA MET A 57 -4.10 -14.95 -4.18
C MET A 57 -5.34 -14.55 -5.00
N GLN A 58 -5.26 -13.48 -5.81
CA GLN A 58 -6.34 -13.06 -6.72
C GLN A 58 -6.61 -14.12 -7.79
N THR A 59 -5.58 -14.61 -8.49
CA THR A 59 -5.74 -15.64 -9.54
C THR A 59 -6.31 -16.95 -9.00
N LYS A 60 -6.08 -17.25 -7.72
CA LYS A 60 -6.66 -18.41 -7.02
C LYS A 60 -8.06 -18.17 -6.44
N GLY A 61 -8.61 -16.96 -6.57
CA GLY A 61 -9.91 -16.59 -6.02
C GLY A 61 -9.93 -16.52 -4.49
N TRP A 62 -8.77 -16.29 -3.87
CA TRP A 62 -8.62 -16.24 -2.41
C TRP A 62 -8.78 -14.84 -1.83
N SER A 63 -8.66 -13.82 -2.67
CA SER A 63 -8.83 -12.42 -2.33
C SER A 63 -9.99 -11.85 -3.17
N GLU A 64 -10.95 -11.21 -2.51
CA GLU A 64 -12.07 -10.52 -3.16
C GLU A 64 -11.78 -9.03 -3.11
N VAL A 65 -10.81 -8.57 -3.90
CA VAL A 65 -10.59 -7.13 -4.09
C VAL A 65 -11.04 -6.81 -5.49
N THR A 66 -12.04 -5.97 -5.60
CA THR A 66 -12.54 -5.45 -6.86
C THR A 66 -11.48 -4.51 -7.42
N THR A 67 -10.97 -4.81 -8.62
CA THR A 67 -10.12 -3.87 -9.33
C THR A 67 -10.97 -2.65 -9.68
N ALA A 68 -10.53 -1.46 -9.26
CA ALA A 68 -11.19 -0.22 -9.65
C ALA A 68 -11.13 -0.07 -11.18
N SER A 69 -12.26 0.26 -11.78
CA SER A 69 -12.33 0.67 -13.17
C SER A 69 -11.60 2.00 -13.38
N GLN A 70 -11.17 2.25 -14.62
CA GLN A 70 -10.53 3.52 -14.99
C GLN A 70 -11.39 4.73 -14.60
N GLN A 71 -12.72 4.61 -14.73
CA GLN A 71 -13.66 5.67 -14.37
C GLN A 71 -13.70 5.92 -12.85
N GLU A 72 -13.63 4.88 -12.03
CA GLU A 72 -13.54 5.02 -10.57
C GLU A 72 -12.22 5.67 -10.15
N ILE A 73 -11.11 5.32 -10.82
CA ILE A 73 -9.80 5.94 -10.60
C ILE A 73 -9.85 7.43 -10.94
N GLU A 74 -10.34 7.79 -12.13
CA GLU A 74 -10.45 9.18 -12.58
C GLU A 74 -11.38 10.01 -11.68
N SER A 75 -12.52 9.45 -11.29
CA SER A 75 -13.46 10.10 -10.38
C SER A 75 -12.83 10.40 -9.01
N GLU A 76 -12.03 9.48 -8.48
CA GLU A 76 -11.37 9.67 -7.19
C GLU A 76 -10.23 10.71 -7.30
N ILE A 77 -9.45 10.71 -8.38
CA ILE A 77 -8.44 11.75 -8.65
C ILE A 77 -9.08 13.15 -8.65
N ILE A 78 -10.17 13.32 -9.41
CA ILE A 78 -10.90 14.60 -9.47
C ILE A 78 -11.42 15.00 -8.09
N SER A 79 -11.96 14.06 -7.31
CA SER A 79 -12.43 14.29 -5.94
C SER A 79 -11.31 14.82 -5.03
N TRP A 80 -10.11 14.24 -5.11
CA TRP A 80 -8.94 14.68 -4.34
C TRP A 80 -8.46 16.08 -4.73
N GLU A 81 -8.34 16.36 -6.02
CA GLU A 81 -7.94 17.69 -6.51
C GLU A 81 -8.93 18.78 -6.06
N GLN A 82 -10.24 18.46 -6.07
CA GLN A 82 -11.27 19.39 -5.60
C GLN A 82 -11.28 19.61 -4.09
N LYS A 83 -10.90 18.61 -3.28
CA LYS A 83 -10.77 18.78 -1.83
C LYS A 83 -9.67 19.78 -1.49
N GLY A 84 -8.51 19.69 -2.14
CA GLY A 84 -7.41 20.65 -1.95
C GLY A 84 -7.79 22.10 -2.29
N LEU A 85 -8.72 22.30 -3.23
CA LEU A 85 -9.21 23.62 -3.63
C LEU A 85 -10.30 24.21 -2.70
N LYS A 86 -10.94 23.37 -1.87
CA LYS A 86 -11.98 23.82 -0.93
C LYS A 86 -11.40 24.30 0.39
N ASP A 87 -10.28 23.73 0.84
CA ASP A 87 -9.62 24.13 2.09
C ASP A 87 -8.94 25.52 2.02
N ASP A 88 -8.67 26.05 0.81
CA ASP A 88 -8.15 27.41 0.60
C ASP A 88 -9.23 28.51 0.65
N LYS A 89 -10.51 28.16 0.79
CA LYS A 89 -11.57 29.13 1.05
C LYS A 89 -11.65 29.42 2.55
N ILE A 90 -10.68 30.19 3.05
CA ILE A 90 -10.81 30.88 4.33
C ILE A 90 -12.08 31.75 4.24
N GLU A 91 -13.12 31.39 4.97
CA GLU A 91 -14.30 32.24 5.12
C GLU A 91 -13.85 33.61 5.68
N PRO A 92 -14.26 34.73 5.08
CA PRO A 92 -13.96 36.04 5.63
C PRO A 92 -14.67 36.14 6.99
N VAL A 93 -13.88 36.38 8.03
CA VAL A 93 -14.37 36.66 9.38
C VAL A 93 -15.16 37.97 9.32
N GLU A 94 -16.49 37.90 9.42
CA GLU A 94 -17.38 39.04 9.70
C GLU A 94 -17.32 39.47 11.17
#